data_AF-A4JR43-F1
#
_entry.id   AF-A4JR43-F1
#
_cell.length_a   1.000
_cell.length_b   1.000
_cell.length_c   1.000
_cell.angle_alpha   90.00
_cell.angle_beta   90.00
_cell.angle_gamma   90.00
#
_symmetry.space_group_name_H-M   'P 1'
#
loop_
_entity.id
_entity.type
_entity.pdbx_description
1 polymer ?
#
loop_
_entity_poly.entity_id
_entity_poly.type
_entity_poly.pdbx_seq_one_letter_code
_entity_poly.pdbx_strand_id
1 'polypeptide(L)'
;MALSTQAAPPPGIVTSDAAPAGAPRGHDLRIATYNIHGGYGAWPARAVERIVAVIRELDADVIALQEVPLGGTRAPDVLAHLRDATGMHAAAGPTIDTPERRYGNAVLSRCPIRAARTLDLSFHQREPRGALDADIDCSAGPIRVVATHLGLSANERSAQVQRLLAAFDTGAMPVILMGDINEWFVRGRALQALTTRFRRAPAPRTFPTAWPVFSLDRIWIHPGELLVDVAVHRSMLARHASDHYPLVAQMRVEPGAGTPLAG
;
A
#
# COMPACT_ATOMS: atom_id res chain seq x y z
N MET A 1 -49.16 -29.27 23.36
CA MET A 1 -47.85 -29.62 23.95
C MET A 1 -46.79 -29.29 22.91
N ALA A 2 -46.09 -28.18 23.09
CA ALA A 2 -45.12 -27.65 22.13
C ALA A 2 -43.74 -28.26 22.38
N LEU A 3 -43.08 -28.68 21.30
CA LEU A 3 -41.72 -29.22 21.30
C LEU A 3 -40.72 -28.06 21.42
N SER A 4 -39.93 -28.06 22.49
CA SER A 4 -38.79 -27.16 22.69
C SER A 4 -37.64 -27.55 21.76
N THR A 5 -37.29 -26.67 20.82
CA THR A 5 -36.01 -26.70 20.11
C THR A 5 -35.09 -25.63 20.70
N GLN A 6 -34.06 -26.08 21.41
CA GLN A 6 -33.01 -25.23 21.95
C GLN A 6 -32.04 -24.88 20.82
N ALA A 7 -32.06 -23.63 20.36
CA ALA A 7 -31.12 -23.13 19.36
C ALA A 7 -29.73 -22.94 19.99
N ALA A 8 -28.69 -23.43 19.30
CA ALA A 8 -27.30 -23.22 19.68
C ALA A 8 -26.93 -21.73 19.59
N PRO A 9 -26.07 -21.21 20.49
CA PRO A 9 -25.64 -19.81 20.44
C PRO A 9 -24.76 -19.56 19.21
N PRO A 10 -24.82 -18.35 18.60
CA PRO A 10 -23.97 -18.01 17.47
C PRO A 10 -22.48 -17.96 17.86
N PRO A 11 -21.54 -18.25 16.94
CA PRO A 11 -20.12 -18.21 17.23
C PRO A 11 -19.68 -16.79 17.62
N GLY A 12 -19.03 -16.69 18.78
CA GLY A 12 -18.59 -15.43 19.36
C GLY A 12 -17.64 -14.67 18.45
N ILE A 13 -17.92 -13.38 18.27
CA ILE A 13 -17.00 -12.41 17.66
C ILE A 13 -15.87 -12.18 18.68
N VAL A 14 -14.67 -12.64 18.34
CA VAL A 14 -13.45 -12.25 19.06
C VAL A 14 -13.11 -10.82 18.62
N THR A 15 -13.50 -9.84 19.41
CA THR A 15 -12.92 -8.49 19.35
C THR A 15 -11.53 -8.57 19.96
N SER A 16 -10.47 -8.52 19.15
CA SER A 16 -9.14 -8.32 19.71
C SER A 16 -8.99 -6.86 20.12
N ASP A 17 -8.86 -6.64 21.43
CA ASP A 17 -8.40 -5.39 22.01
C ASP A 17 -7.04 -4.98 21.44
N ALA A 18 -6.83 -3.67 21.40
CA ALA A 18 -5.64 -3.00 20.91
C ALA A 18 -4.34 -3.67 21.40
N ALA A 19 -3.44 -3.98 20.46
CA ALA A 19 -2.10 -4.47 20.78
C ALA A 19 -1.27 -3.36 21.48
N PRO A 20 -0.42 -3.72 22.46
CA PRO A 20 0.36 -2.76 23.22
C PRO A 20 1.47 -2.13 22.37
N ALA A 21 1.85 -0.90 22.73
CA ALA A 21 3.04 -0.25 22.22
C ALA A 21 4.30 -1.01 22.65
N GLY A 22 5.18 -1.29 21.68
CA GLY A 22 6.59 -1.61 21.90
C GLY A 22 6.91 -3.03 22.39
N ALA A 23 6.83 -4.02 21.49
CA ALA A 23 7.67 -5.21 21.58
C ALA A 23 8.84 -5.08 20.59
N PRO A 24 10.05 -5.58 20.89
CA PRO A 24 11.15 -5.58 19.94
C PRO A 24 10.71 -6.41 18.73
N ARG A 25 10.58 -5.76 17.56
CA ARG A 25 10.20 -6.43 16.32
C ARG A 25 11.33 -7.36 15.94
N GLY A 26 11.16 -8.65 16.24
CA GLY A 26 12.06 -9.69 15.76
C GLY A 26 12.02 -9.66 14.24
N HIS A 27 13.11 -9.19 13.63
CA HIS A 27 13.50 -9.23 12.22
C HIS A 27 12.51 -8.79 11.13
N ASP A 28 11.19 -8.91 11.25
CA ASP A 28 10.20 -8.67 10.20
C ASP A 28 10.00 -7.17 9.89
N LEU A 29 9.85 -6.85 8.59
CA LEU A 29 9.51 -5.52 8.09
C LEU A 29 7.99 -5.32 8.11
N ARG A 30 7.55 -4.16 8.60
CA ARG A 30 6.15 -3.74 8.49
C ARG A 30 5.97 -2.85 7.28
N ILE A 31 5.16 -3.29 6.33
CA ILE A 31 4.88 -2.54 5.10
C ILE A 31 3.40 -2.15 5.04
N ALA A 32 3.08 -1.04 4.39
CA ALA A 32 1.71 -0.60 4.25
C ALA A 32 1.42 0.02 2.88
N THR A 33 0.15 -0.01 2.48
CA THR A 33 -0.37 0.79 1.37
C THR A 33 -1.58 1.60 1.81
N TYR A 34 -1.70 2.82 1.31
CA TYR A 34 -2.77 3.73 1.68
C TYR A 34 -3.12 4.69 0.54
N ASN A 35 -4.33 4.55 -0.01
CA ASN A 35 -4.93 5.57 -0.87
C ASN A 35 -5.40 6.76 -0.01
N ILE A 36 -4.77 7.93 -0.19
CA ILE A 36 -5.08 9.14 0.59
C ILE A 36 -6.14 10.03 -0.09
N HIS A 37 -6.77 9.52 -1.16
CA HIS A 37 -7.92 10.09 -1.88
C HIS A 37 -7.73 11.54 -2.35
N GLY A 38 -6.49 11.91 -2.70
CA GLY A 38 -6.18 13.19 -3.36
C GLY A 38 -6.51 14.44 -2.57
N GLY A 39 -7.07 14.29 -1.36
CA GLY A 39 -7.91 15.26 -0.68
C GLY A 39 -8.71 16.12 -1.66
N TYR A 40 -9.87 15.64 -2.09
CA TYR A 40 -10.80 16.45 -2.87
C TYR A 40 -11.06 17.81 -2.18
N GLY A 41 -10.74 18.91 -2.87
CA GLY A 41 -11.04 20.28 -2.46
C GLY A 41 -9.85 21.09 -1.93
N ALA A 42 -10.14 22.30 -1.45
CA ALA A 42 -9.15 23.15 -0.77
C ALA A 42 -8.68 22.43 0.48
N TRP A 43 -7.54 21.71 0.41
CA TRP A 43 -6.93 21.03 1.54
C TRP A 43 -6.78 22.03 2.70
N PRO A 44 -7.57 21.94 3.77
CA PRO A 44 -7.23 22.65 4.98
C PRO A 44 -5.93 22.02 5.49
N ALA A 45 -5.00 22.78 6.07
CA ALA A 45 -3.80 22.22 6.71
C ALA A 45 -4.13 21.02 7.63
N ARG A 46 -5.31 21.05 8.26
CA ARG A 46 -5.86 19.96 9.08
C ARG A 46 -6.01 18.62 8.36
N ALA A 47 -6.19 18.58 7.03
CA ALA A 47 -6.32 17.32 6.29
C ALA A 47 -4.96 16.62 6.15
N VAL A 48 -3.89 17.35 5.86
CA VAL A 48 -2.53 16.78 5.80
C VAL A 48 -2.13 16.25 7.18
N GLU A 49 -2.41 17.00 8.24
CA GLU A 49 -2.12 16.56 9.61
C GLU A 49 -2.85 15.27 10.01
N ARG A 50 -4.08 15.04 9.51
CA ARG A 50 -4.76 13.76 9.73
C ARG A 50 -4.03 12.61 9.04
N ILE A 51 -3.55 12.82 7.81
CA ILE A 51 -2.76 11.81 7.09
C ILE A 51 -1.43 11.54 7.79
N VAL A 52 -0.73 12.59 8.27
CA VAL A 52 0.47 12.44 9.10
C VAL A 52 0.18 11.58 10.34
N ALA A 53 -0.92 11.87 11.05
CA ALA A 53 -1.30 11.12 12.23
C ALA A 53 -1.57 9.63 11.90
N VAL A 54 -2.28 9.34 10.81
CA VAL A 54 -2.51 7.97 10.34
C VAL A 54 -1.18 7.29 10.00
N ILE A 55 -0.29 7.94 9.25
CA ILE A 55 1.03 7.39 8.91
C ILE A 55 1.84 7.03 10.16
N ARG A 56 1.76 7.85 11.21
CA ARG A 56 2.38 7.54 12.51
C ARG A 56 1.72 6.34 13.20
N GLU A 57 0.39 6.22 13.17
CA GLU A 57 -0.33 5.06 13.71
C GLU A 57 0.06 3.75 13.00
N LEU A 58 0.33 3.80 11.69
CA LEU A 58 0.73 2.63 10.91
C LEU A 58 2.05 2.05 11.39
N ASP A 59 2.96 2.89 11.91
CA ASP A 59 4.28 2.49 12.40
C ASP A 59 5.01 1.56 11.40
N ALA A 60 4.85 1.84 10.11
CA ALA A 60 5.38 1.03 9.02
C ALA A 60 6.78 1.50 8.62
N ASP A 61 7.60 0.56 8.18
CA ASP A 61 8.97 0.79 7.71
C ASP A 61 8.97 1.26 6.25
N VAL A 62 7.99 0.80 5.45
CA VAL A 62 7.74 1.29 4.10
C VAL A 62 6.25 1.47 3.85
N ILE A 63 5.87 2.58 3.23
CA ILE A 63 4.47 2.92 2.92
C ILE A 63 4.36 3.32 1.46
N ALA A 64 3.54 2.63 0.68
CA ALA A 64 3.09 3.12 -0.62
C ALA A 64 1.83 3.97 -0.46
N LEU A 65 1.83 5.15 -1.08
CA LEU A 65 0.73 6.08 -1.09
C LEU A 65 0.19 6.23 -2.51
N GLN A 66 -1.12 6.24 -2.64
CA GLN A 66 -1.82 6.53 -3.90
C GLN A 66 -2.58 7.85 -3.77
N GLU A 67 -2.85 8.48 -4.90
CA GLU A 67 -3.61 9.73 -4.96
C GLU A 67 -2.94 10.87 -4.16
N VAL A 68 -1.64 11.07 -4.37
CA VAL A 68 -0.83 12.04 -3.62
C VAL A 68 -0.69 13.34 -4.42
N PRO A 69 -1.04 14.51 -3.86
CA PRO A 69 -0.61 15.80 -4.39
C PRO A 69 0.89 16.01 -4.20
N LEU A 70 1.61 16.27 -5.30
CA LEU A 70 3.08 16.36 -5.37
C LEU A 70 3.58 17.80 -5.64
N GLY A 71 2.73 18.80 -5.38
CA GLY A 71 3.01 20.21 -5.62
C GLY A 71 2.53 20.73 -6.97
N GLY A 72 2.80 22.01 -7.22
CA GLY A 72 2.37 22.76 -8.41
C GLY A 72 1.77 24.11 -8.01
N THR A 73 1.63 25.04 -8.96
CA THR A 73 1.11 26.39 -8.64
C THR A 73 -0.33 26.39 -8.10
N ARG A 74 -1.09 25.30 -8.30
CA ARG A 74 -2.47 25.14 -7.84
C ARG A 74 -2.69 23.91 -6.95
N ALA A 75 -1.64 23.23 -6.50
CA ALA A 75 -1.74 22.03 -5.68
C ALA A 75 -0.68 22.02 -4.57
N PRO A 76 -1.03 21.60 -3.33
CA PRO A 76 -0.06 21.47 -2.26
C PRO A 76 0.95 20.35 -2.55
N ASP A 77 2.14 20.46 -1.98
CA ASP A 77 3.10 19.37 -1.92
C ASP A 77 2.90 18.58 -0.63
N VAL A 78 1.93 17.65 -0.67
CA VAL A 78 1.61 16.79 0.46
C VAL A 78 2.77 15.86 0.77
N LEU A 79 3.46 15.34 -0.26
CA LEU A 79 4.59 14.43 -0.04
C LEU A 79 5.74 15.11 0.71
N ALA A 80 6.07 16.35 0.37
CA ALA A 80 7.08 17.11 1.11
C ALA A 80 6.68 17.30 2.58
N HIS A 81 5.42 17.64 2.85
CA HIS A 81 4.93 17.78 4.23
C HIS A 81 4.98 16.46 5.01
N LEU A 82 4.59 15.35 4.37
CA LEU A 82 4.66 14.02 4.98
C LEU A 82 6.11 13.63 5.30
N ARG A 83 7.03 13.87 4.36
CA ARG A 83 8.47 13.65 4.56
C ARG A 83 8.98 14.43 5.77
N ASP A 84 8.71 15.73 5.81
CA ASP A 84 9.23 16.61 6.86
C ASP A 84 8.62 16.28 8.23
N ALA A 85 7.33 15.94 8.28
CA ALA A 85 6.64 15.59 9.53
C ALA A 85 6.99 14.20 10.08
N THR A 86 7.41 13.26 9.23
CA THR A 86 7.72 11.87 9.62
C THR A 86 9.21 11.58 9.71
N GLY A 87 10.05 12.39 9.07
CA GLY A 87 11.49 12.14 8.93
C GLY A 87 11.83 10.97 8.00
N MET A 88 10.86 10.43 7.26
CA MET A 88 11.06 9.30 6.33
C MET A 88 11.69 9.77 5.02
N HIS A 89 12.42 8.90 4.35
CA HIS A 89 12.79 9.06 2.95
C HIS A 89 11.53 9.04 2.08
N ALA A 90 11.51 9.81 0.99
CA ALA A 90 10.37 9.94 0.11
C ALA A 90 10.79 9.82 -1.37
N ALA A 91 9.99 9.11 -2.16
CA ALA A 91 10.08 9.07 -3.62
C ALA A 91 8.71 9.34 -4.24
N ALA A 92 8.70 10.08 -5.34
CA ALA A 92 7.48 10.45 -6.06
C ALA A 92 7.44 9.75 -7.42
N GLY A 93 6.25 9.27 -7.80
CA GLY A 93 5.94 8.76 -9.13
C GLY A 93 4.73 9.48 -9.70
N PRO A 94 4.91 10.68 -10.28
CA PRO A 94 3.81 11.45 -10.83
C PRO A 94 3.16 10.72 -12.02
N THR A 95 1.82 10.69 -12.04
CA THR A 95 1.01 10.30 -13.19
C THR A 95 0.48 11.51 -13.94
N ILE A 96 0.43 12.66 -13.27
CA ILE A 96 0.24 13.99 -13.84
C ILE A 96 1.45 14.83 -13.42
N ASP A 97 2.15 15.42 -14.38
CA ASP A 97 3.36 16.21 -14.14
C ASP A 97 3.34 17.50 -14.97
N THR A 98 2.53 18.47 -14.55
CA THR A 98 2.49 19.82 -15.14
C THR A 98 2.92 20.88 -14.13
N PRO A 99 3.34 22.08 -14.57
CA PRO A 99 3.68 23.18 -13.66
C PRO A 99 2.55 23.54 -12.69
N GLU A 100 1.30 23.38 -13.11
CA GLU A 100 0.12 23.74 -12.33
C GLU A 100 -0.23 22.69 -11.28
N ARG A 101 -0.02 21.41 -11.61
CA ARG A 101 -0.45 20.29 -10.77
C ARG A 101 0.41 19.07 -11.05
N ARG A 102 1.03 18.58 -9.98
CA ARG A 102 1.69 17.28 -9.92
C ARG A 102 0.91 16.35 -9.02
N TYR A 103 0.68 15.13 -9.47
CA TYR A 103 -0.16 14.16 -8.78
C TYR A 103 0.25 12.74 -9.14
N GLY A 104 0.19 11.80 -8.21
CA GLY A 104 0.49 10.41 -8.52
C GLY A 104 0.65 9.52 -7.30
N ASN A 105 1.58 8.56 -7.42
CA ASN A 105 1.95 7.67 -6.33
C ASN A 105 3.17 8.20 -5.59
N ALA A 106 3.35 7.75 -4.36
CA ALA A 106 4.58 8.01 -3.60
C ALA A 106 4.96 6.79 -2.76
N VAL A 107 6.23 6.75 -2.35
CA VAL A 107 6.72 5.81 -1.34
C VAL A 107 7.37 6.64 -0.22
N LEU A 108 7.00 6.33 1.02
CA LEU A 108 7.70 6.76 2.23
C LEU A 108 8.46 5.57 2.81
N SER A 109 9.69 5.77 3.26
CA SER A 109 10.49 4.70 3.86
C SER A 109 11.38 5.17 5.01
N ARG A 110 11.47 4.38 6.08
CA ARG A 110 12.48 4.54 7.13
C ARG A 110 13.86 4.09 6.65
N CYS A 111 13.90 3.24 5.62
CA CYS A 111 15.10 2.75 4.98
C CYS A 111 15.51 3.70 3.82
N PRO A 112 16.81 3.82 3.49
CA PRO A 112 17.26 4.58 2.34
C PRO A 112 16.66 4.10 1.01
N ILE A 113 16.07 5.02 0.25
CA ILE A 113 15.65 4.78 -1.13
C ILE A 113 16.87 4.98 -2.03
N ARG A 114 17.32 3.93 -2.72
CA ARG A 114 18.53 3.93 -3.55
C ARG A 114 18.26 4.31 -4.99
N ALA A 115 17.11 3.91 -5.51
CA ALA A 115 16.67 4.24 -6.86
C ALA A 115 15.14 4.31 -6.92
N ALA A 116 14.61 5.15 -7.80
CA ALA A 116 13.19 5.29 -8.04
C ALA A 116 12.95 5.50 -9.54
N ARG A 117 11.97 4.80 -10.10
CA ARG A 117 11.64 4.78 -11.53
C ARG A 117 10.12 4.84 -11.69
N THR A 118 9.65 5.50 -12.73
CA THR A 118 8.22 5.55 -13.06
C THR A 118 7.92 4.68 -14.27
N LEU A 119 6.85 3.87 -14.16
CA LEU A 119 6.29 3.11 -15.27
C LEU A 119 4.96 3.74 -15.69
N ASP A 120 4.84 4.13 -16.95
CA ASP A 120 3.58 4.61 -17.52
C ASP A 120 2.61 3.44 -17.74
N LEU A 121 1.43 3.55 -17.13
CA LEU A 121 0.34 2.59 -17.22
C LEU A 121 -0.91 3.20 -17.89
N SER A 122 -0.74 4.30 -18.60
CA SER A 122 -1.82 4.97 -19.32
C SER A 122 -2.50 4.03 -20.33
N PHE A 123 -3.80 4.26 -20.53
CA PHE A 123 -4.63 3.40 -21.37
C PHE A 123 -5.60 4.23 -22.21
N HIS A 124 -5.25 4.43 -23.48
CA HIS A 124 -6.00 5.26 -24.42
C HIS A 124 -6.28 6.66 -23.86
N GLN A 125 -7.54 7.12 -23.90
CA GLN A 125 -7.99 8.43 -23.41
C GLN A 125 -8.49 8.38 -21.95
N ARG A 126 -8.13 7.33 -21.19
CA ARG A 126 -8.46 7.23 -19.75
C ARG A 126 -7.56 8.17 -18.93
N GLU A 127 -7.95 8.37 -17.68
CA GLU A 127 -7.12 9.07 -16.71
C GLU A 127 -5.72 8.42 -16.63
N PRO A 128 -4.63 9.19 -16.67
CA PRO A 128 -3.28 8.64 -16.59
C PRO A 128 -3.07 7.83 -15.30
N ARG A 129 -2.49 6.65 -15.46
CA ARG A 129 -2.09 5.75 -14.38
C ARG A 129 -0.61 5.44 -14.54
N GLY A 130 0.04 5.09 -13.44
CA GLY A 130 1.44 4.72 -13.43
C GLY A 130 1.79 3.92 -12.18
N ALA A 131 3.02 3.42 -12.17
CA ALA A 131 3.62 2.80 -11.00
C ALA A 131 4.96 3.44 -10.66
N LEU A 132 5.23 3.55 -9.37
CA LEU A 132 6.51 3.95 -8.82
C LEU A 132 7.26 2.69 -8.38
N ASP A 133 8.36 2.41 -9.04
CA ASP A 133 9.27 1.30 -8.75
C ASP A 133 10.50 1.83 -8.00
N ALA A 134 10.63 1.47 -6.73
CA ALA A 134 11.67 1.94 -5.83
C ALA A 134 12.50 0.78 -5.27
N ASP A 135 13.83 0.88 -5.39
CA ASP A 135 14.76 0.00 -4.69
C ASP A 135 15.11 0.63 -3.33
N ILE A 136 14.90 -0.14 -2.27
CA ILE A 136 14.99 0.32 -0.88
C ILE A 136 15.94 -0.60 -0.13
N ASP A 137 16.90 0.00 0.57
CA ASP A 137 17.95 -0.71 1.29
C ASP A 137 17.62 -0.78 2.78
N CYS A 138 16.97 -1.86 3.20
CA CYS A 138 16.60 -2.08 4.60
C CYS A 138 17.64 -2.92 5.34
N SER A 139 17.59 -2.92 6.67
CA SER A 139 18.43 -3.82 7.50
C SER A 139 18.25 -5.31 7.18
N ALA A 140 17.14 -5.63 6.51
CA ALA A 140 16.78 -6.91 5.96
C ALA A 140 17.52 -7.33 4.67
N GLY A 141 18.24 -6.39 4.05
CA GLY A 141 18.68 -6.48 2.67
C GLY A 141 17.83 -5.60 1.73
N PRO A 142 18.23 -5.54 0.44
CA PRO A 142 17.54 -4.74 -0.55
C PRO A 142 16.17 -5.35 -0.88
N ILE A 143 15.16 -4.49 -1.00
CA ILE A 143 13.82 -4.84 -1.46
C ILE A 143 13.40 -3.89 -2.57
N ARG A 144 12.53 -4.37 -3.46
CA ARG A 144 11.87 -3.54 -4.46
C ARG A 144 10.41 -3.32 -4.08
N VAL A 145 9.99 -2.07 -4.02
CA VAL A 145 8.60 -1.68 -3.79
C VAL A 145 8.03 -1.05 -5.05
N VAL A 146 6.90 -1.61 -5.51
CA VAL A 146 6.13 -1.11 -6.63
C VAL A 146 4.81 -0.56 -6.10
N ALA A 147 4.69 0.76 -6.04
CA ALA A 147 3.46 1.46 -5.66
C ALA A 147 2.62 1.76 -6.91
N THR A 148 1.37 1.35 -6.96
CA THR A 148 0.51 1.56 -8.15
C THR A 148 -0.93 1.92 -7.77
N HIS A 149 -1.62 2.61 -8.68
CA HIS A 149 -3.07 2.79 -8.66
C HIS A 149 -3.59 2.43 -10.05
N LEU A 150 -4.47 1.42 -10.15
CA LEU A 150 -4.98 0.96 -11.45
C LEU A 150 -6.28 1.65 -11.86
N GLY A 151 -6.62 1.51 -13.13
CA GLY A 151 -7.84 2.08 -13.70
C GLY A 151 -9.13 1.37 -13.31
N LEU A 152 -10.25 1.99 -13.66
CA LEU A 152 -11.58 1.56 -13.20
C LEU A 152 -12.21 0.46 -14.07
N SER A 153 -11.77 0.32 -15.32
CA SER A 153 -12.32 -0.70 -16.23
C SER A 153 -11.49 -1.97 -16.27
N ALA A 154 -12.14 -3.14 -16.42
CA ALA A 154 -11.45 -4.43 -16.39
C ALA A 154 -10.40 -4.60 -17.51
N ASN A 155 -10.66 -4.05 -18.71
CA ASN A 155 -9.73 -4.10 -19.84
C ASN A 155 -8.49 -3.26 -19.58
N GLU A 156 -8.68 -2.05 -19.04
CA GLU A 156 -7.61 -1.16 -18.61
C GLU A 156 -6.74 -1.84 -17.54
N ARG A 157 -7.34 -2.33 -16.45
CA ARG A 157 -6.62 -3.06 -15.39
C ARG A 157 -5.83 -4.24 -15.95
N SER A 158 -6.42 -5.01 -16.86
CA SER A 158 -5.74 -6.17 -17.46
C SER A 158 -4.51 -5.74 -18.26
N ALA A 159 -4.62 -4.70 -19.09
CA ALA A 159 -3.48 -4.17 -19.84
C ALA A 159 -2.38 -3.59 -18.91
N GLN A 160 -2.78 -2.88 -17.86
CA GLN A 160 -1.87 -2.30 -16.87
C GLN A 160 -1.11 -3.37 -16.09
N VAL A 161 -1.81 -4.43 -15.64
CA VAL A 161 -1.16 -5.56 -14.95
C VAL A 161 -0.17 -6.27 -15.87
N GLN A 162 -0.48 -6.45 -17.16
CA GLN A 162 0.47 -7.06 -18.09
C GLN A 162 1.73 -6.21 -18.26
N ARG A 163 1.60 -4.88 -18.33
CA ARG A 163 2.75 -3.96 -18.37
C ARG A 163 3.58 -4.00 -17.09
N LEU A 164 2.93 -4.00 -15.93
CA LEU A 164 3.58 -4.18 -14.63
C LEU A 164 4.39 -5.48 -14.61
N LEU A 165 3.74 -6.60 -14.93
CA LEU A 165 4.38 -7.91 -14.96
C LEU A 165 5.54 -7.98 -15.97
N ALA A 166 5.48 -7.29 -17.10
CA ALA A 166 6.57 -7.24 -18.06
C ALA A 166 7.78 -6.41 -17.58
N ALA A 167 7.56 -5.47 -16.66
CA ALA A 167 8.59 -4.54 -16.21
C ALA A 167 9.45 -5.06 -15.03
N PHE A 168 8.98 -6.06 -14.28
CA PHE A 168 9.68 -6.54 -13.08
C PHE A 168 10.40 -7.87 -13.33
N ASP A 169 11.72 -7.85 -13.12
CA ASP A 169 12.53 -9.03 -12.85
C ASP A 169 12.45 -9.37 -11.36
N THR A 170 11.99 -10.57 -11.03
CA THR A 170 11.77 -11.01 -9.65
C THR A 170 12.94 -11.82 -9.07
N GLY A 171 14.01 -12.05 -9.85
CA GLY A 171 15.15 -12.87 -9.42
C GLY A 171 16.22 -12.14 -8.62
N ALA A 172 16.30 -10.81 -8.72
CA ALA A 172 17.39 -10.02 -8.15
C ALA A 172 17.24 -9.69 -6.65
N MET A 173 16.01 -9.48 -6.19
CA MET A 173 15.66 -9.13 -4.80
C MET A 173 14.16 -9.34 -4.56
N PRO A 174 13.69 -9.41 -3.30
CA PRO A 174 12.26 -9.46 -3.01
C PRO A 174 11.50 -8.29 -3.63
N VAL A 175 10.38 -8.58 -4.30
CA VAL A 175 9.51 -7.59 -4.95
C VAL A 175 8.18 -7.53 -4.23
N ILE A 176 7.77 -6.31 -3.89
CA ILE A 176 6.54 -6.01 -3.19
C ILE A 176 5.70 -5.09 -4.05
N LEU A 177 4.61 -5.61 -4.62
CA LEU A 177 3.63 -4.82 -5.34
C LEU A 177 2.50 -4.43 -4.39
N MET A 178 2.20 -3.14 -4.28
CA MET A 178 1.18 -2.65 -3.36
C MET A 178 0.43 -1.44 -3.90
N GLY A 179 -0.86 -1.34 -3.56
CA GLY A 179 -1.69 -0.21 -3.97
C GLY A 179 -3.15 -0.54 -4.18
N ASP A 180 -3.89 0.47 -4.63
CA ASP A 180 -5.29 0.36 -5.03
C ASP A 180 -5.38 -0.19 -6.46
N ILE A 181 -5.84 -1.44 -6.60
CA ILE A 181 -6.00 -2.05 -7.91
C ILE A 181 -7.42 -1.91 -8.48
N ASN A 182 -8.34 -1.24 -7.80
CA ASN A 182 -9.73 -1.06 -8.25
C ASN A 182 -10.43 -2.39 -8.66
N GLU A 183 -10.06 -3.50 -8.02
CA GLU A 183 -10.58 -4.83 -8.36
C GLU A 183 -11.09 -5.53 -7.09
N TRP A 184 -12.41 -5.59 -6.97
CA TRP A 184 -13.09 -6.33 -5.92
C TRP A 184 -13.41 -7.78 -6.32
N PHE A 185 -13.32 -8.14 -7.61
CA PHE A 185 -13.70 -9.46 -8.09
C PHE A 185 -12.50 -10.41 -8.15
N VAL A 186 -12.51 -11.42 -7.27
CA VAL A 186 -11.45 -12.43 -7.13
C VAL A 186 -11.15 -13.21 -8.42
N ARG A 187 -12.06 -13.22 -9.41
CA ARG A 187 -11.88 -13.90 -10.70
C ARG A 187 -11.51 -12.96 -11.85
N GLY A 188 -11.21 -11.68 -11.60
CA GLY A 188 -10.74 -10.77 -12.64
C GLY A 188 -9.45 -11.25 -13.29
N ARG A 189 -9.33 -11.13 -14.62
CA ARG A 189 -8.15 -11.59 -15.39
C ARG A 189 -6.84 -10.93 -14.89
N ALA A 190 -6.91 -9.67 -14.48
CA ALA A 190 -5.82 -8.93 -13.86
C ALA A 190 -5.30 -9.62 -12.59
N LEU A 191 -6.20 -9.99 -11.68
CA LEU A 191 -5.83 -10.67 -10.43
C LEU A 191 -5.27 -12.08 -10.70
N GLN A 192 -5.86 -12.81 -11.65
CA GLN A 192 -5.35 -14.13 -12.04
C GLN A 192 -3.91 -14.06 -12.55
N ALA A 193 -3.59 -13.07 -13.39
CA ALA A 193 -2.22 -12.87 -13.88
C ALA A 193 -1.24 -12.58 -12.73
N LEU A 194 -1.61 -11.73 -11.76
CA LEU A 194 -0.78 -11.46 -10.58
C LEU A 194 -0.56 -12.72 -9.72
N THR A 195 -1.60 -13.55 -9.54
CA THR A 195 -1.46 -14.79 -8.77
C THR A 195 -0.53 -15.84 -9.41
N THR A 196 -0.14 -15.68 -10.68
CA THR A 196 0.88 -16.56 -11.29
C THR A 196 2.29 -16.29 -10.76
N ARG A 197 2.56 -15.10 -10.21
CA ARG A 197 3.88 -14.69 -9.73
C ARG A 197 3.94 -14.37 -8.24
N PHE A 198 2.79 -14.04 -7.66
CA PHE A 198 2.69 -13.64 -6.27
C PHE A 198 1.76 -14.56 -5.50
N ARG A 199 2.12 -14.89 -4.25
CA ARG A 199 1.24 -15.63 -3.36
C ARG A 199 -0.01 -14.80 -3.06
N ARG A 200 -1.16 -15.48 -3.03
CA ARG A 200 -2.43 -14.84 -2.69
C ARG A 200 -2.45 -14.45 -1.21
N ALA A 201 -2.42 -13.14 -0.95
CA ALA A 201 -2.64 -12.56 0.37
C ALA A 201 -4.14 -12.55 0.75
N PRO A 202 -4.48 -12.51 2.05
CA PRO A 202 -5.80 -12.09 2.51
C PRO A 202 -6.19 -10.76 1.88
N ALA A 203 -7.48 -10.61 1.55
CA ALA A 203 -8.02 -9.43 0.88
C ALA A 203 -9.09 -8.77 1.75
N PRO A 204 -8.71 -8.19 2.91
CA PRO A 204 -9.67 -7.55 3.80
C PRO A 204 -10.31 -6.34 3.11
N ARG A 205 -11.50 -5.98 3.55
CA ARG A 205 -12.25 -4.86 2.98
C ARG A 205 -11.71 -3.55 3.54
N THR A 206 -11.27 -2.68 2.63
CA THR A 206 -10.66 -1.38 2.92
C THR A 206 -11.56 -0.22 2.51
N PHE A 207 -12.52 -0.43 1.60
CA PHE A 207 -13.34 0.64 1.00
C PHE A 207 -14.85 0.33 1.02
N PRO A 208 -15.73 1.33 1.19
CA PRO A 208 -15.45 2.65 1.77
C PRO A 208 -15.27 2.56 3.30
N THR A 209 -14.52 3.46 3.92
CA THR A 209 -14.25 3.45 5.38
C THR A 209 -15.51 3.52 6.24
N ALA A 210 -16.57 4.17 5.74
CA ALA A 210 -17.86 4.28 6.41
C ALA A 210 -18.62 2.94 6.49
N TRP A 211 -18.49 2.08 5.48
CA TRP A 211 -19.09 0.74 5.43
C TRP A 211 -18.24 -0.20 4.56
N PRO A 212 -17.17 -0.80 5.10
CA PRO A 212 -16.20 -1.52 4.29
C PRO A 212 -16.80 -2.78 3.64
N VAL A 213 -16.99 -2.73 2.32
CA VAL A 213 -17.59 -3.81 1.50
C VAL A 213 -16.64 -4.31 0.42
N PHE A 214 -15.67 -3.52 -0.02
CA PHE A 214 -14.74 -3.82 -1.12
C PHE A 214 -13.29 -3.93 -0.65
N SER A 215 -12.52 -4.83 -1.28
CA SER A 215 -11.09 -5.06 -1.04
C SER A 215 -10.27 -4.58 -2.25
N LEU A 216 -10.19 -3.27 -2.40
CA LEU A 216 -9.55 -2.61 -3.55
C LEU A 216 -8.03 -2.52 -3.37
N ASP A 217 -7.58 -2.22 -2.14
CA ASP A 217 -6.17 -2.16 -1.77
C ASP A 217 -5.59 -3.56 -1.59
N ARG A 218 -4.36 -3.76 -2.07
CA ARG A 218 -3.70 -5.06 -2.08
C ARG A 218 -2.20 -4.92 -1.84
N ILE A 219 -1.63 -6.00 -1.28
CA ILE A 219 -0.18 -6.20 -1.12
C ILE A 219 0.14 -7.60 -1.66
N TRP A 220 1.14 -7.69 -2.53
CA TRP A 220 1.71 -8.93 -3.05
C TRP A 220 3.21 -8.93 -2.83
N ILE A 221 3.76 -10.08 -2.46
CA ILE A 221 5.20 -10.26 -2.24
C ILE A 221 5.69 -11.44 -3.06
N HIS A 222 6.88 -11.29 -3.65
CA HIS A 222 7.66 -12.36 -4.26
C HIS A 222 9.08 -12.33 -3.69
N PRO A 223 9.64 -13.45 -3.21
CA PRO A 223 8.98 -14.75 -3.03
C PRO A 223 7.85 -14.68 -1.98
N GLY A 224 6.77 -15.44 -2.19
CA GLY A 224 5.52 -15.28 -1.45
C GLY A 224 5.55 -15.81 -0.02
N GLU A 225 6.57 -16.60 0.31
CA GLU A 225 6.90 -17.15 1.62
C GLU A 225 7.28 -16.05 2.62
N LEU A 226 7.72 -14.90 2.11
CA LEU A 226 8.07 -13.74 2.93
C LEU A 226 6.82 -13.03 3.48
N LEU A 227 5.62 -13.29 2.96
CA LEU A 227 4.39 -12.70 3.50
C LEU A 227 3.92 -13.48 4.75
N VAL A 228 3.97 -12.82 5.91
CA VAL A 228 3.58 -13.41 7.21
C VAL A 228 2.09 -13.18 7.49
N ASP A 229 1.65 -11.93 7.47
CA ASP A 229 0.26 -11.56 7.76
C ASP A 229 -0.14 -10.29 7.01
N VAL A 230 -1.45 -10.11 6.81
CA VAL A 230 -2.06 -8.92 6.22
C VAL A 230 -3.31 -8.52 7.00
N ALA A 231 -3.32 -7.29 7.49
CA ALA A 231 -4.42 -6.73 8.28
C ALA A 231 -4.82 -5.33 7.80
N VAL A 232 -6.10 -5.01 7.93
CA VAL A 232 -6.61 -3.65 7.70
C VAL A 232 -6.40 -2.79 8.95
N HIS A 233 -5.82 -1.60 8.80
CA HIS A 233 -5.67 -0.65 9.90
C HIS A 233 -6.95 0.18 10.05
N ARG A 234 -7.79 -0.19 11.04
CA ARG A 234 -9.04 0.51 11.34
C ARG A 234 -8.87 1.43 12.55
N SER A 235 -8.80 2.73 12.30
CA SER A 235 -8.84 3.76 13.35
C SER A 235 -9.85 4.85 13.00
N MET A 236 -10.31 5.58 14.01
CA MET A 236 -11.16 6.77 13.80
C MET A 236 -10.42 7.86 13.01
N LEU A 237 -9.10 7.94 13.15
CA LEU A 237 -8.28 8.84 12.36
C LEU A 237 -8.28 8.43 10.88
N ALA A 238 -8.01 7.15 10.58
CA ALA A 238 -8.02 6.63 9.21
C ALA A 238 -9.39 6.82 8.54
N ARG A 239 -10.48 6.55 9.27
CA ARG A 239 -11.86 6.72 8.79
C ARG A 239 -12.19 8.16 8.37
N HIS A 240 -11.63 9.17 9.04
CA HIS A 240 -11.87 10.58 8.73
C HIS A 240 -10.80 11.18 7.81
N ALA A 241 -9.69 10.47 7.60
CA ALA A 241 -8.58 10.94 6.80
C ALA A 241 -8.75 10.57 5.31
N SER A 242 -9.33 9.41 5.02
CA SER A 242 -9.61 8.92 3.67
C SER A 242 -10.88 8.06 3.63
N ASP A 243 -11.43 7.83 2.44
CA ASP A 243 -12.46 6.83 2.17
C ASP A 243 -11.90 5.40 2.04
N HIS A 244 -10.57 5.24 2.04
CA HIS A 244 -9.88 3.95 2.16
C HIS A 244 -9.28 3.74 3.56
N TYR A 245 -9.37 2.54 4.11
CA TYR A 245 -8.52 2.13 5.24
C TYR A 245 -7.15 1.68 4.73
N PRO A 246 -6.05 2.03 5.41
CA PRO A 246 -4.74 1.48 5.09
C PRO A 246 -4.71 -0.05 5.23
N LEU A 247 -3.94 -0.69 4.34
CA LEU A 247 -3.64 -2.11 4.42
C LEU A 247 -2.19 -2.29 4.87
N VAL A 248 -1.97 -3.14 5.88
CA VAL A 248 -0.67 -3.38 6.48
C VAL A 248 -0.31 -4.84 6.32
N ALA A 249 0.96 -5.13 6.02
CA ALA A 249 1.49 -6.48 6.01
C ALA A 249 2.77 -6.60 6.84
N GLN A 250 2.98 -7.77 7.41
CA GLN A 250 4.26 -8.18 7.97
C GLN A 250 5.00 -9.01 6.94
N MET A 251 6.22 -8.61 6.64
CA MET A 251 7.12 -9.28 5.73
C MET A 251 8.29 -9.87 6.52
N ARG A 252 8.49 -11.17 6.38
CA ARG A 252 9.64 -11.85 6.94
C ARG A 252 10.91 -11.32 6.32
N VAL A 253 11.89 -11.15 7.18
CA VAL A 253 13.27 -10.87 6.81
C VAL A 253 14.07 -12.10 7.14
N GLU A 254 14.72 -12.69 6.16
CA GLU A 254 15.78 -13.64 6.49
C GLU A 254 16.93 -12.84 7.11
N PRO A 255 17.48 -13.27 8.26
CA PRO A 255 18.68 -12.66 8.79
C PRO A 255 19.73 -12.72 7.67
N GLY A 256 20.11 -11.57 7.13
CA GLY A 256 21.17 -11.51 6.14
C GLY A 256 22.35 -12.28 6.69
N ALA A 257 22.87 -13.23 5.91
CA ALA A 257 24.14 -13.86 6.21
C ALA A 257 25.17 -12.74 6.34
N GLY A 258 25.39 -12.28 7.57
CA GLY A 258 26.43 -11.32 7.89
C GLY A 258 27.70 -11.95 7.38
N THR A 259 28.25 -11.37 6.31
CA THR A 259 29.61 -11.68 5.92
C THR A 259 30.46 -11.40 7.15
N PRO A 260 31.17 -12.38 7.72
CA PRO A 260 32.06 -12.11 8.84
C PRO A 260 33.05 -11.05 8.34
N LEU A 261 33.12 -9.91 9.01
CA LEU A 261 34.24 -9.00 8.83
C LEU A 261 35.49 -9.81 9.18
N ALA A 262 36.26 -10.15 8.15
CA ALA A 262 37.54 -10.81 8.31
C ALA A 262 38.51 -9.81 8.95
N GLY A 263 39.07 -10.21 10.10
CA GLY A 263 40.42 -9.90 10.58
C GLY A 263 40.76 -8.44 10.85
#